data_AF-A0A091KVR8-F1
#
_entry.id   AF-A0A091KVR8-F1
#
_cell.length_a   1.000
_cell.length_b   1.000
_cell.length_c   1.000
_cell.angle_alpha   90.00
_cell.angle_beta   90.00
_cell.angle_gamma   90.00
#
_symmetry.space_group_name_H-M   'P 1'
#
loop_
_entity.id
_entity.type
_entity.pdbx_description
1 polymer ?
#
loop_
_entity_poly.entity_id
_entity_poly.type
_entity_poly.pdbx_seq_one_letter_code
_entity_poly.pdbx_strand_id
1 'polypeptide(L)'
;VCCLEMTTKRKIIGRLVPCRCFRGEEEIVSVLDYSHCGLQQVPKEVFNFERTLEELYLDANQIEELPKQLFNCQALRKLSIPDNDLSSLPTTIASLVNLKELDISKNGIQDFPENIKCCKCLTIIEASVNPVSK
;
A
#
# COMPACT_ATOMS: atom_id res chain seq x y z
N VAL A 1 -20.43 3.23 1.77
CA VAL A 1 -20.43 2.04 0.89
C VAL A 1 -18.99 1.89 0.41
N CYS A 2 -18.13 1.19 1.15
CA CYS A 2 -16.73 1.04 0.75
C CYS A 2 -16.68 0.16 -0.50
N CYS A 3 -16.24 0.72 -1.62
CA CYS A 3 -15.92 -0.05 -2.81
C CYS A 3 -14.49 -0.54 -2.65
N LEU A 4 -14.32 -1.80 -2.24
CA LEU A 4 -13.06 -2.49 -2.47
C LEU A 4 -12.91 -2.68 -3.98
N GLU A 5 -11.92 -2.01 -4.57
CA GLU A 5 -11.59 -2.15 -5.98
C GLU A 5 -10.28 -2.94 -6.09
N MET A 6 -10.35 -4.13 -6.70
CA MET A 6 -9.17 -4.95 -6.98
C MET A 6 -8.93 -4.88 -8.48
N THR A 7 -8.04 -3.99 -8.91
CA THR A 7 -7.72 -3.85 -10.34
C THR A 7 -6.61 -4.84 -10.70
N THR A 8 -6.96 -5.92 -11.39
CA THR A 8 -5.97 -6.77 -12.05
C THR A 8 -5.40 -6.04 -13.29
N LYS A 9 -4.26 -6.47 -13.83
CA LYS A 9 -3.58 -5.83 -14.99
C LYS A 9 -4.44 -5.70 -16.26
N ARG A 10 -5.68 -6.20 -16.25
CA ARG A 10 -6.73 -5.79 -17.18
C ARG A 10 -7.80 -5.05 -16.39
N LYS A 11 -7.80 -3.72 -16.55
CA LYS A 11 -8.83 -2.74 -16.18
C LYS A 11 -10.22 -3.38 -15.99
N ILE A 12 -10.57 -3.78 -14.77
CA ILE A 12 -11.93 -4.17 -14.41
C ILE A 12 -12.30 -3.35 -13.17
N ILE A 13 -13.08 -2.31 -13.44
CA ILE A 13 -13.84 -1.55 -12.46
C ILE A 13 -14.96 -2.49 -12.00
N GLY A 14 -14.98 -2.92 -10.74
CA GLY A 14 -16.12 -3.68 -10.25
C GLY A 14 -15.87 -4.52 -9.00
N ARG A 15 -16.72 -4.27 -8.00
CA ARG A 15 -17.01 -5.17 -6.87
C ARG A 15 -16.99 -6.64 -7.29
N LEU A 16 -16.45 -7.49 -6.42
CA LEU A 16 -16.49 -8.94 -6.51
C LEU A 16 -17.95 -9.45 -6.51
N VAL A 17 -18.60 -9.45 -7.67
CA VAL A 17 -19.82 -10.21 -7.92
C VAL A 17 -19.39 -11.50 -8.61
N PRO A 18 -19.71 -12.68 -8.07
CA PRO A 18 -19.34 -13.95 -8.69
C PRO A 18 -20.18 -14.16 -9.96
N CYS A 19 -19.72 -13.61 -11.09
CA CYS A 19 -20.31 -13.83 -12.39
C CYS A 19 -19.68 -15.07 -13.03
N ARG A 20 -20.52 -16.05 -13.37
CA ARG A 20 -20.22 -17.37 -13.97
C ARG A 20 -19.61 -17.34 -15.39
N CYS A 21 -18.89 -16.28 -15.76
CA CYS A 21 -18.25 -16.12 -17.07
C CYS A 21 -16.72 -16.18 -17.04
N PHE A 22 -16.09 -16.24 -15.87
CA PHE A 22 -14.63 -16.30 -15.74
C PHE A 22 -14.10 -17.72 -16.00
N ARG A 23 -13.86 -17.98 -17.28
CA ARG A 23 -13.25 -19.20 -17.79
C ARG A 23 -11.73 -19.11 -17.61
N GLY A 24 -11.23 -19.66 -16.51
CA GLY A 24 -9.87 -20.17 -16.30
C GLY A 24 -8.70 -19.39 -16.90
N GLU A 25 -8.23 -18.36 -16.20
CA GLU A 25 -6.83 -17.94 -16.18
C GLU A 25 -6.53 -17.55 -14.71
N GLU A 26 -5.42 -18.00 -14.12
CA GLU A 26 -5.06 -17.66 -12.74
C GLU A 26 -4.90 -16.13 -12.61
N GLU A 27 -5.87 -15.48 -11.96
CA GLU A 27 -5.91 -14.02 -11.82
C GLU A 27 -4.81 -13.54 -10.87
N ILE A 28 -3.71 -13.04 -11.44
CA ILE A 28 -2.63 -12.40 -10.69
C ILE A 28 -3.11 -11.01 -10.26
N VAL A 29 -3.39 -10.85 -8.97
CA VAL A 29 -3.74 -9.55 -8.38
C VAL A 29 -2.45 -8.76 -8.17
N SER A 30 -2.34 -7.64 -8.88
CA SER A 30 -1.19 -6.75 -8.82
C SER A 30 -1.51 -5.39 -8.21
N VAL A 31 -2.78 -4.98 -8.17
CA VAL A 31 -3.18 -3.69 -7.58
C VAL A 31 -4.36 -3.92 -6.65
N LEU A 32 -4.27 -3.34 -5.47
CA LEU A 32 -5.31 -3.38 -4.45
C LEU A 32 -5.65 -1.96 -4.01
N ASP A 33 -6.94 -1.63 -4.06
CA ASP A 33 -7.48 -0.37 -3.56
C ASP A 33 -8.41 -0.61 -2.37
N TYR A 34 -7.94 -0.15 -1.22
CA TYR A 34 -8.62 -0.16 0.08
C TYR A 34 -8.86 1.28 0.57
N SER A 35 -8.92 2.26 -0.34
CA SER A 35 -9.14 3.66 0.00
C SER A 35 -10.54 3.89 0.58
N HIS A 36 -10.68 4.87 1.47
CA HIS A 36 -11.95 5.26 2.09
C HIS A 36 -12.69 4.09 2.78
N CYS A 37 -11.94 3.11 3.29
CA CYS A 37 -12.52 1.92 3.89
C CYS A 37 -12.73 2.05 5.41
N GLY A 38 -12.25 3.13 6.04
CA GLY A 38 -12.29 3.30 7.50
C GLY A 38 -11.49 2.23 8.23
N LEU A 39 -10.40 1.77 7.62
CA LEU A 39 -9.56 0.71 8.15
C LEU A 39 -8.67 1.26 9.25
N GLN A 40 -8.64 0.58 10.40
CA GLN A 40 -7.67 0.89 11.47
C GLN A 40 -6.33 0.18 11.24
N GLN A 41 -6.32 -0.87 10.42
CA GLN A 41 -5.15 -1.69 10.13
C GLN A 41 -5.23 -2.23 8.70
N VAL A 42 -4.07 -2.58 8.13
CA VAL A 42 -4.01 -3.20 6.80
C VAL A 42 -4.64 -4.60 6.84
N PRO A 43 -5.66 -4.89 6.01
CA PRO A 43 -6.35 -6.17 5.99
C PRO A 43 -5.42 -7.31 5.58
N LYS A 44 -5.59 -8.48 6.23
CA LYS A 44 -4.74 -9.66 6.01
C LYS A 44 -4.82 -10.23 4.60
N GLU A 45 -5.90 -9.94 3.90
CA GLU A 45 -6.16 -10.33 2.53
C GLU A 45 -5.12 -9.73 1.56
N VAL A 46 -4.54 -8.57 1.89
CA VAL A 46 -3.45 -7.95 1.13
C VAL A 46 -2.23 -8.89 1.09
N PHE A 47 -1.93 -9.60 2.19
CA PHE A 47 -0.76 -10.49 2.27
C PHE A 47 -0.91 -11.76 1.46
N ASN A 48 -2.13 -12.15 1.05
CA ASN A 48 -2.32 -13.27 0.12
C ASN A 48 -1.67 -12.99 -1.25
N PHE A 49 -1.45 -11.71 -1.56
CA PHE A 49 -0.88 -11.24 -2.82
C PHE A 49 0.55 -10.71 -2.66
N GLU A 50 1.26 -11.00 -1.56
CA GLU A 50 2.61 -10.47 -1.28
C GLU A 50 3.62 -10.70 -2.42
N ARG A 51 3.47 -11.79 -3.19
CA ARG A 51 4.36 -12.14 -4.31
C ARG A 51 4.01 -11.44 -5.62
N THR A 52 2.80 -10.90 -5.75
CA THR A 52 2.25 -10.40 -7.01
C THR A 52 1.83 -8.93 -6.94
N LEU A 53 1.64 -8.40 -5.73
CA LEU A 53 1.19 -7.04 -5.46
C LEU A 53 2.27 -6.03 -5.85
N GLU A 54 1.93 -5.17 -6.80
CA GLU A 54 2.77 -4.10 -7.33
C GLU A 54 2.32 -2.72 -6.81
N GLU A 55 1.01 -2.52 -6.61
CA GLU A 55 0.48 -1.23 -6.14
C GLU A 55 -0.56 -1.43 -5.03
N LEU A 56 -0.43 -0.67 -3.95
CA LEU A 56 -1.36 -0.69 -2.82
C LEU A 56 -1.81 0.72 -2.47
N TYR A 57 -3.12 0.92 -2.47
CA TYR A 57 -3.79 2.18 -2.13
C TYR A 57 -4.59 1.99 -0.84
N LEU A 58 -4.28 2.79 0.17
CA LEU A 58 -4.84 2.77 1.52
C LEU A 58 -5.25 4.20 1.96
N ASP A 59 -5.55 5.04 0.98
CA ASP A 59 -5.84 6.46 1.15
C ASP A 59 -7.09 6.68 2.03
N ALA A 60 -7.07 7.73 2.86
CA ALA A 60 -8.21 8.13 3.70
C ALA A 60 -8.75 6.98 4.58
N ASN A 61 -7.85 6.37 5.35
CA ASN A 61 -8.16 5.38 6.38
C ASN A 61 -7.69 5.89 7.75
N GLN A 62 -7.74 5.05 8.78
CA GLN A 62 -7.34 5.37 10.15
C GLN A 62 -6.19 4.45 10.58
N ILE A 63 -5.26 4.18 9.65
CA ILE A 63 -4.17 3.22 9.88
C ILE A 63 -3.10 3.88 10.74
N GLU A 64 -2.93 3.37 11.96
CA GLU A 64 -1.92 3.87 12.91
C GLU A 64 -0.54 3.27 12.66
N GLU A 65 -0.50 2.01 12.20
CA GLU A 65 0.74 1.26 11.96
C GLU A 65 0.66 0.35 10.73
N LEU A 66 1.81 0.18 10.07
CA LEU A 66 1.96 -0.77 8.97
C LEU A 66 2.49 -2.12 9.48
N PRO A 67 1.82 -3.24 9.17
CA PRO A 67 2.26 -4.55 9.62
C PRO A 67 3.55 -4.98 8.92
N LYS A 68 4.39 -5.72 9.65
CA LYS A 68 5.69 -6.18 9.15
C LYS A 68 5.59 -7.00 7.86
N GLN A 69 4.50 -7.76 7.72
CA GLN A 69 4.19 -8.56 6.53
C GLN A 69 4.05 -7.70 5.26
N LEU A 70 3.64 -6.43 5.36
CA LEU A 70 3.55 -5.56 4.19
C LEU A 70 4.93 -5.38 3.53
N PHE A 71 6.00 -5.34 4.33
CA PHE A 71 7.37 -5.19 3.83
C PHE A 71 7.96 -6.46 3.20
N ASN A 72 7.24 -7.60 3.29
CA ASN A 72 7.59 -8.80 2.53
C ASN A 72 7.14 -8.72 1.07
N CYS A 73 6.33 -7.72 0.68
CA CYS A 73 5.84 -7.55 -0.67
C CYS A 73 6.94 -7.06 -1.61
N GLN A 74 7.85 -7.96 -2.02
CA GLN A 74 9.02 -7.62 -2.83
C GLN A 74 8.67 -7.09 -4.22
N ALA A 75 7.47 -7.39 -4.72
CA ALA A 75 6.97 -6.86 -6.00
C ALA A 75 6.39 -5.44 -5.89
N LEU A 76 6.21 -4.91 -4.67
CA LEU A 76 5.56 -3.62 -4.44
C LEU A 76 6.42 -2.47 -5.00
N ARG A 77 5.80 -1.71 -5.88
CA ARG A 77 6.38 -0.56 -6.59
C ARG A 77 5.76 0.75 -6.14
N LYS A 78 4.50 0.72 -5.73
CA LYS A 78 3.77 1.90 -5.27
C LYS A 78 3.00 1.61 -4.00
N LEU A 79 3.18 2.47 -3.01
CA LEU A 79 2.44 2.43 -1.75
C LEU A 79 1.88 3.81 -1.46
N SER A 80 0.54 3.92 -1.47
CA SER A 80 -0.20 5.15 -1.16
C SER A 80 -0.95 4.95 0.16
N ILE A 81 -0.61 5.75 1.17
CA ILE A 81 -1.27 5.78 2.48
C ILE A 81 -1.49 7.22 2.95
N PRO A 82 -1.91 8.18 2.10
CA PRO A 82 -2.17 9.52 2.56
C PRO A 82 -3.44 9.60 3.42
N ASP A 83 -3.50 10.63 4.28
CA ASP A 83 -4.67 10.91 5.12
C ASP A 83 -4.99 9.72 6.06
N ASN A 84 -3.97 9.34 6.83
CA ASN A 84 -4.01 8.26 7.83
C ASN A 84 -3.35 8.76 9.14
N ASP A 85 -3.38 7.94 10.19
CA ASP A 85 -2.85 8.29 11.52
C ASP A 85 -1.46 7.68 11.77
N LEU A 86 -0.66 7.48 10.70
CA LEU A 86 0.61 6.78 10.81
C LEU A 86 1.62 7.60 11.62
N SER A 87 2.03 7.08 12.78
CA SER A 87 2.93 7.82 13.70
C SER A 87 4.41 7.65 13.38
N SER A 88 4.80 6.51 12.79
CA SER A 88 6.19 6.23 12.43
C SER A 88 6.27 5.19 11.31
N LEU A 89 7.38 5.21 10.58
CA LEU A 89 7.68 4.23 9.54
C LEU A 89 8.79 3.28 10.03
N PRO A 90 8.58 1.96 10.04
CA PRO A 90 9.58 1.03 10.53
C PRO A 90 10.79 0.96 9.58
N THR A 91 11.97 0.66 10.13
CA THR A 91 13.21 0.48 9.34
C THR A 91 13.11 -0.63 8.29
N THR A 92 12.13 -1.53 8.44
CA THR A 92 11.83 -2.61 7.50
C THR A 92 11.29 -2.14 6.16
N ILE A 93 10.84 -0.88 6.03
CA ILE A 93 10.50 -0.27 4.72
C ILE A 93 11.65 -0.40 3.71
N ALA A 94 12.89 -0.38 4.21
CA ALA A 94 14.11 -0.55 3.41
C ALA A 94 14.18 -1.90 2.68
N SER A 95 13.39 -2.89 3.11
CA SER A 95 13.30 -4.21 2.48
C SER A 95 12.50 -4.20 1.18
N LEU A 96 11.75 -3.13 0.89
CA LEU A 96 10.99 -2.98 -0.36
C LEU A 96 11.90 -2.45 -1.47
N VAL A 97 12.79 -3.32 -1.97
CA VAL A 97 13.84 -2.94 -2.92
C VAL A 97 13.30 -2.43 -4.27
N ASN A 98 12.07 -2.82 -4.63
CA ASN A 98 11.41 -2.41 -5.87
C ASN A 98 10.47 -1.21 -5.70
N LEU A 99 10.33 -0.66 -4.49
CA LEU A 99 9.46 0.49 -4.23
C LEU A 99 10.00 1.70 -4.97
N LYS A 100 9.14 2.33 -5.77
CA LYS A 100 9.45 3.52 -6.59
C LYS A 100 8.75 4.76 -6.08
N GLU A 101 7.51 4.59 -5.63
CA GLU A 101 6.62 5.65 -5.17
C GLU A 101 6.11 5.31 -3.77
N LEU A 102 6.37 6.20 -2.80
CA LEU A 102 5.84 6.13 -1.46
C LEU A 102 5.11 7.43 -1.14
N ASP A 103 3.80 7.37 -0.96
CA ASP A 103 3.00 8.50 -0.49
C ASP A 103 2.48 8.20 0.92
N ILE A 104 2.89 9.04 1.85
CA ILE A 104 2.53 9.01 3.27
C ILE A 104 2.13 10.42 3.73
N SER A 105 1.62 11.23 2.80
CA SER A 105 1.19 12.60 3.08
C SER A 105 0.05 12.66 4.11
N LYS A 106 -0.07 13.75 4.87
CA LYS A 106 -1.11 13.91 5.91
C LYS A 106 -1.14 12.73 6.89
N ASN A 107 0.01 12.38 7.43
CA ASN A 107 0.14 11.42 8.53
C ASN A 107 0.76 12.11 9.77
N GLY A 108 0.96 11.34 10.84
CA GLY A 108 1.60 11.78 12.08
C GLY A 108 3.12 11.51 12.13
N ILE A 109 3.79 11.34 10.98
CA ILE A 109 5.18 10.86 10.93
C ILE A 109 6.12 11.95 11.44
N GLN A 110 6.80 11.66 12.55
CA GLN A 110 7.77 12.58 13.17
C GLN A 110 9.19 12.40 12.61
N ASP A 111 9.58 11.15 12.33
CA ASP A 111 10.93 10.81 11.89
C ASP A 111 10.91 9.75 10.78
N PHE A 112 11.87 9.86 9.86
CA PHE A 112 12.13 8.85 8.84
C PHE A 112 13.23 7.88 9.30
N PRO A 113 13.10 6.57 9.05
CA PRO A 113 14.17 5.63 9.35
C PRO A 113 15.40 5.95 8.49
N GLU A 114 16.61 5.96 9.07
CA GLU A 114 17.86 6.25 8.34
C GLU A 114 18.05 5.34 7.11
N ASN A 115 17.54 4.11 7.20
CA ASN A 115 17.61 3.08 6.17
C ASN A 115 16.69 3.35 4.97
N ILE A 116 15.81 4.37 4.99
CA ILE A 116 15.00 4.72 3.82
C ILE A 116 15.87 5.08 2.61
N LYS A 117 17.08 5.58 2.86
CA LYS A 117 18.12 5.83 1.84
C LYS A 117 18.62 4.55 1.15
N CYS A 118 18.39 3.37 1.74
CA CYS A 118 18.77 2.09 1.14
C CYS A 118 17.79 1.62 0.06
N CYS A 119 16.58 2.20 -0.04
CA CYS A 119 15.65 1.93 -1.12
C CYS A 119 16.17 2.52 -2.44
N LYS A 120 17.05 1.80 -3.13
CA LYS A 120 17.72 2.28 -4.35
C LYS A 120 16.77 2.62 -5.50
N CYS A 121 15.58 2.03 -5.53
CA CYS A 121 14.58 2.29 -6.56
C CYS A 121 13.59 3.40 -6.20
N LEU A 122 13.61 3.87 -4.95
CA LEU A 122 12.66 4.86 -4.47
C LEU A 122 12.99 6.21 -5.09
N THR A 123 12.08 6.66 -5.95
CA THR A 123 12.26 7.86 -6.78
C THR A 123 11.41 9.01 -6.26
N ILE A 124 10.22 8.68 -5.75
CA ILE A 124 9.23 9.65 -5.27
C ILE A 124 8.87 9.29 -3.83
N ILE A 125 9.06 10.25 -2.92
CA ILE A 125 8.60 10.17 -1.54
C ILE A 125 7.77 11.42 -1.27
N GLU A 126 6.48 11.22 -1.08
CA GLU A 126 5.56 12.28 -0.68
C GLU A 126 5.27 12.13 0.81
N ALA A 127 5.72 13.11 1.58
CA ALA A 127 5.53 13.17 3.03
C ALA A 127 4.96 14.52 3.45
N SER A 128 4.29 15.20 2.53
CA SER A 128 3.70 16.50 2.74
C SER A 128 2.71 16.46 3.90
N VAL A 129 2.65 17.50 4.73
CA VAL A 129 1.70 17.58 5.87
C VAL A 129 1.94 16.48 6.93
N ASN A 130 3.21 16.14 7.19
CA ASN A 130 3.60 15.38 8.39
C ASN A 130 4.34 16.31 9.37
N PRO A 131 4.27 16.08 10.69
CA PRO A 131 5.02 16.82 11.70
C PRO A 131 6.50 16.42 11.70
N VAL A 132 7.10 16.19 10.53
CA VAL A 132 8.48 15.71 10.40
C VAL A 132 9.42 16.75 10.98
N SER A 133 10.25 16.35 11.92
CA SER A 133 11.28 17.23 12.47
C SER A 133 12.31 17.54 11.39
N LYS A 134 12.67 18.83 11.25
CA LYS A 134 13.56 19.35 10.20
C LYS A 134 15.00 18.87 10.34
#